data_AF-A0A937WSR1-F1
#
_entry.id   AF-A0A937WSR1-F1
#
_cell.length_a   1.000
_cell.length_b   1.000
_cell.length_c   1.000
_cell.angle_alpha   90.00
_cell.angle_beta   90.00
_cell.angle_gamma   90.00
#
_symmetry.space_group_name_H-M   'P 1'
#
loop_
_entity.id
_entity.type
_entity.pdbx_description
1 polymer ?
#
loop_
_entity_poly.entity_id
_entity_poly.type
_entity_poly.pdbx_seq_one_letter_code
_entity_poly.pdbx_strand_id
1 'polypeptide(L)'
;MLCTEYDLRVENALHVVEKASDPDDLVNLIMTEENENWPQEARDAAAEKLIKMWKEGDRNCTLDHLAYVGDYADVPYCTEAETIMIERLIHG
;
A
#
# COMPACT_ATOMS: atom_id res chain seq x y z
N MET A 1 8.90 -12.97 28.29
CA MET A 1 8.25 -12.17 27.23
C MET A 1 8.67 -12.83 25.93
N LEU A 2 7.80 -13.64 25.34
CA LEU A 2 8.08 -14.34 24.08
C LEU A 2 7.59 -13.40 22.97
N CYS A 3 8.49 -12.67 22.31
CA CYS A 3 8.18 -12.16 20.98
C CYS A 3 7.93 -13.39 20.11
N THR A 4 6.74 -13.48 19.54
CA THR A 4 6.37 -14.62 18.72
C THR A 4 7.06 -14.51 17.36
N GLU A 5 7.26 -15.63 16.67
CA GLU A 5 7.82 -15.61 15.30
C GLU A 5 6.95 -14.77 14.34
N TYR A 6 5.65 -14.62 14.65
CA TYR A 6 4.74 -13.74 13.94
C TYR A 6 5.11 -12.25 14.12
N ASP A 7 5.37 -11.81 15.35
CA ASP A 7 5.73 -10.41 15.65
C ASP A 7 7.00 -10.00 14.89
N LEU A 8 8.00 -10.88 14.83
CA LEU A 8 9.23 -10.63 14.07
C LEU A 8 9.00 -10.57 12.55
N ARG A 9 8.05 -11.35 12.02
CA ARG A 9 7.67 -11.27 10.61
C ARG A 9 6.97 -9.95 10.30
N VAL A 10 6.09 -9.48 11.18
CA VAL A 10 5.41 -8.18 11.06
C VAL A 10 6.42 -7.03 11.11
N GLU A 11 7.31 -7.00 12.11
CA GLU A 11 8.31 -5.95 12.24
C GLU A 11 9.25 -5.87 11.03
N ASN A 12 9.76 -7.02 10.57
CA ASN A 12 10.59 -7.06 9.37
C ASN A 12 9.83 -6.59 8.14
N ALA A 13 8.56 -6.99 8.02
CA ALA A 13 7.74 -6.62 6.88
C ALA A 13 7.43 -5.11 6.84
N LEU A 14 7.08 -4.53 7.99
CA LEU A 14 6.90 -3.09 8.13
C LEU A 14 8.19 -2.31 7.83
N HIS A 15 9.34 -2.84 8.22
CA HIS A 15 10.63 -2.21 7.90
C HIS A 15 10.89 -2.18 6.39
N VAL A 16 10.52 -3.22 5.65
CA VAL A 16 10.61 -3.24 4.18
C VAL A 16 9.72 -2.15 3.57
N VAL A 17 8.47 -2.05 4.02
CA VAL A 17 7.53 -1.01 3.58
C VAL A 17 8.07 0.39 3.89
N GLU A 18 8.65 0.59 5.07
CA GLU A 18 9.23 1.87 5.49
C GLU A 18 10.37 2.30 4.55
N LYS A 19 11.23 1.35 4.15
CA LYS A 19 12.40 1.60 3.29
C LYS A 19 12.10 1.70 1.81
N ALA A 20 10.99 1.11 1.35
CA ALA A 20 10.59 1.18 -0.05
C ALA A 20 10.36 2.64 -0.48
N SER A 21 11.07 3.10 -1.51
CA SER A 21 10.91 4.44 -2.07
C SER A 21 10.20 4.43 -3.42
N ASP A 22 10.09 3.25 -4.03
CA ASP A 22 9.45 3.07 -5.33
C ASP A 22 7.97 2.66 -5.14
N PRO A 23 7.01 3.38 -5.74
CA PRO A 23 5.61 2.98 -5.74
C PRO A 23 5.37 1.57 -6.30
N ASP A 24 6.14 1.13 -7.30
CA ASP A 24 5.98 -0.21 -7.88
C ASP A 24 6.34 -1.32 -6.87
N ASP A 25 7.37 -1.09 -6.05
CA ASP A 25 7.73 -2.01 -4.96
C ASP A 25 6.60 -2.14 -3.94
N LEU A 26 5.94 -1.01 -3.61
CA LEU A 26 4.80 -1.00 -2.70
C LEU A 26 3.58 -1.70 -3.29
N VAL A 27 3.29 -1.52 -4.59
CA VAL A 27 2.20 -2.24 -5.27
C VAL A 27 2.46 -3.74 -5.26
N ASN A 28 3.69 -4.19 -5.51
CA ASN A 28 4.02 -5.61 -5.47
C ASN A 28 3.75 -6.23 -4.09
N LEU A 29 3.92 -5.49 -2.99
CA LEU A 29 3.60 -5.98 -1.64
C LEU A 29 2.10 -6.17 -1.42
N ILE A 30 1.24 -5.43 -2.12
CA ILE A 30 -0.21 -5.48 -1.99
C ILE A 30 -0.81 -6.50 -2.97
N MET A 31 -0.30 -6.56 -4.20
CA MET A 31 -0.89 -7.27 -5.33
C MET A 31 -0.59 -8.78 -5.36
N THR A 32 0.55 -9.22 -4.81
CA THR A 32 0.99 -10.61 -5.04
C THR A 32 -0.09 -11.62 -4.62
N GLU A 33 -0.59 -12.38 -5.59
CA GLU A 33 -1.60 -13.45 -5.45
C GLU A 33 -1.22 -14.51 -4.39
N GLU A 34 0.04 -14.50 -3.91
CA GLU A 34 0.52 -15.21 -2.73
C GLU A 34 0.48 -14.34 -1.45
N ASN A 35 -0.68 -13.74 -1.17
CA ASN A 35 -0.98 -12.92 0.02
C ASN A 35 -0.76 -13.66 1.37
N GLU A 36 -0.31 -14.92 1.35
CA GLU A 36 0.07 -15.70 2.54
C GLU A 36 1.45 -15.34 3.10
N ASN A 37 2.30 -14.65 2.33
CA ASN A 37 3.68 -14.37 2.76
C ASN A 37 3.84 -13.06 3.54
N TRP A 38 2.99 -12.06 3.28
CA TRP A 38 3.07 -10.73 3.90
C TRP A 38 1.96 -10.51 4.95
N PRO A 39 2.32 -10.10 6.17
CA PRO A 39 1.33 -9.75 7.19
C PRO A 39 0.39 -8.65 6.71
N GLN A 40 -0.88 -8.69 7.14
CA GLN A 40 -1.88 -7.70 6.78
C GLN A 40 -1.42 -6.28 7.11
N GLU A 41 -0.79 -6.12 8.26
CA GLU A 41 -0.31 -4.83 8.77
C GLU A 41 0.71 -4.19 7.82
N ALA A 42 1.54 -5.00 7.16
CA ALA A 42 2.50 -4.49 6.18
C ALA A 42 1.83 -4.11 4.85
N ARG A 43 0.78 -4.83 4.45
CA ARG A 43 -0.01 -4.52 3.25
C ARG A 43 -0.80 -3.23 3.44
N ASP A 44 -1.42 -3.06 4.60
CA ASP A 44 -2.10 -1.84 5.01
C ASP A 44 -1.13 -0.65 5.03
N ALA A 45 0.07 -0.82 5.60
CA ALA A 45 1.10 0.21 5.60
C ALA A 45 1.59 0.57 4.18
N ALA A 46 1.69 -0.40 3.27
CA ALA A 46 2.05 -0.15 1.88
C ALA A 46 0.96 0.65 1.15
N ALA A 47 -0.30 0.28 1.35
CA ALA A 47 -1.45 1.00 0.80
C ALA A 47 -1.53 2.45 1.32
N GLU A 48 -1.39 2.64 2.63
CA GLU A 48 -1.34 3.97 3.25
C GLU A 48 -0.20 4.82 2.66
N LYS A 49 0.98 4.23 2.50
CA LYS A 49 2.15 4.93 1.97
C LYS A 49 1.96 5.34 0.51
N LEU A 50 1.37 4.49 -0.34
CA LEU A 50 1.03 4.85 -1.72
C LEU A 50 0.05 6.02 -1.78
N ILE A 51 -1.02 5.98 -1.00
CA ILE A 51 -2.00 7.09 -0.91
C ILE A 51 -1.30 8.38 -0.45
N LYS A 52 -0.39 8.29 0.53
CA LYS A 52 0.38 9.43 1.01
C LYS A 52 1.31 10.00 -0.07
N MET A 53 2.06 9.15 -0.77
CA MET A 53 2.94 9.57 -1.88
C MET A 53 2.17 10.33 -2.95
N TRP A 54 0.98 9.84 -3.31
CA TRP A 54 0.09 10.54 -4.23
C TRP A 54 -0.32 11.92 -3.71
N LYS A 55 -0.81 12.00 -2.47
CA LYS A 55 -1.26 13.27 -1.86
C LYS A 55 -0.14 14.30 -1.71
N GLU A 56 1.08 13.84 -1.48
CA GLU A 56 2.27 14.69 -1.41
C GLU A 56 2.79 15.13 -2.80
N GLY A 57 2.21 14.61 -3.87
CA GLY A 57 2.55 14.98 -5.25
C GLY A 57 3.81 14.31 -5.77
N ASP A 58 4.12 13.10 -5.29
CA ASP A 58 5.21 12.28 -5.84
C ASP A 58 4.94 12.02 -7.33
N ARG A 59 5.91 12.37 -8.18
CA ARG A 59 5.79 12.25 -9.64
C ARG A 59 5.85 10.82 -10.14
N ASN A 60 6.39 9.91 -9.33
CA ASN A 60 6.49 8.50 -9.65
C ASN A 60 5.21 7.75 -9.24
N CYS A 61 4.41 8.32 -8.33
CA CYS A 61 3.12 7.75 -7.96
C CYS A 61 2.05 8.17 -8.98
N THR A 62 1.63 7.21 -9.80
CA THR A 62 0.61 7.39 -10.85
C THR A 62 -0.78 6.90 -10.39
N LEU A 63 -1.82 7.23 -11.18
CA LEU A 63 -3.18 6.71 -10.96
C LEU A 63 -3.24 5.18 -11.04
N ASP A 64 -2.34 4.54 -11.80
CA ASP A 64 -2.30 3.09 -11.92
C ASP A 64 -1.97 2.43 -10.57
N HIS A 65 -1.02 2.99 -9.82
CA HIS A 65 -0.71 2.53 -8.47
C HIS A 65 -1.92 2.67 -7.53
N LEU A 66 -2.69 3.76 -7.65
CA LEU A 66 -3.92 3.92 -6.87
C LEU A 66 -5.01 2.93 -7.28
N ALA A 67 -5.08 2.55 -8.56
CA ALA A 67 -6.00 1.51 -9.01
C ALA A 67 -5.67 0.17 -8.34
N TYR A 68 -4.39 -0.20 -8.24
CA TYR A 68 -3.99 -1.38 -7.47
C TYR A 68 -4.37 -1.30 -5.98
N VAL A 69 -4.24 -0.12 -5.35
CA VAL A 69 -4.73 0.06 -3.97
C VAL A 69 -6.25 -0.14 -3.91
N GLY A 70 -7.00 0.39 -4.87
CA GLY A 70 -8.45 0.19 -4.98
C GLY A 70 -8.84 -1.29 -5.11
N ASP A 71 -8.13 -2.03 -5.96
CA ASP A 71 -8.46 -3.42 -6.28
C ASP A 71 -8.02 -4.43 -5.22
N TYR A 72 -6.93 -4.16 -4.48
CA TYR A 72 -6.27 -5.17 -3.64
C TYR A 72 -6.15 -4.80 -2.14
N ALA A 73 -6.32 -3.53 -1.75
CA ALA A 73 -6.24 -3.16 -0.34
C ALA A 73 -7.57 -3.31 0.40
N ASP A 74 -7.51 -3.44 1.72
CA ASP A 74 -8.71 -3.48 2.57
C ASP A 74 -9.23 -2.07 2.88
N VAL A 75 -10.47 -2.01 3.40
CA VAL A 75 -11.07 -0.79 3.93
C VAL A 75 -10.26 -0.31 5.14
N PRO A 76 -9.88 0.99 5.21
CA PRO A 76 -10.40 2.11 4.43
C PRO A 76 -9.64 2.47 3.14
N TYR A 77 -8.51 1.83 2.86
CA TYR A 77 -7.56 2.27 1.83
C TYR A 77 -8.10 2.13 0.41
N CYS A 78 -8.80 1.05 0.09
CA CYS A 78 -9.42 0.88 -1.22
C CYS A 78 -10.43 2.00 -1.52
N THR A 79 -11.32 2.30 -0.58
CA THR A 79 -12.32 3.37 -0.71
C THR A 79 -11.67 4.74 -0.88
N GLU A 80 -10.57 4.98 -0.17
CA GLU A 80 -9.84 6.24 -0.27
C GLU A 80 -9.15 6.39 -1.64
N ALA A 81 -8.51 5.34 -2.14
CA ALA A 81 -7.90 5.34 -3.47
C ALA A 81 -8.94 5.54 -4.59
N GLU A 82 -10.08 4.85 -4.53
CA GLU A 82 -11.20 5.04 -5.46
C GLU A 82 -11.72 6.48 -5.45
N THR A 83 -11.88 7.07 -4.26
CA THR A 83 -12.34 8.45 -4.11
C THR A 83 -11.39 9.42 -4.83
N ILE A 84 -10.08 9.27 -4.60
CA ILE A 84 -9.05 10.10 -5.26
C ILE A 84 -9.12 9.95 -6.79
N MET A 85 -9.26 8.73 -7.29
CA MET A 85 -9.36 8.47 -8.72
C MET A 85 -10.60 9.14 -9.34
N ILE A 86 -11.77 9.03 -8.67
CA ILE A 86 -13.01 9.66 -9.11
C ILE A 86 -12.88 11.18 -9.14
N GLU A 87 -12.37 11.80 -8.06
CA GLU A 87 -12.15 13.24 -7.99
C GLU A 87 -11.25 13.72 -9.14
N ARG A 88 -10.21 12.95 -9.48
CA ARG A 88 -9.33 13.29 -10.60
C ARG A 88 -9.98 13.19 -11.96
N LEU A 89 -10.88 12.25 -12.18
CA LEU A 89 -11.62 12.13 -13.43
C LEU A 89 -12.65 13.24 -13.62
N ILE A 90 -13.20 13.78 -12.51
CA ILE A 90 -14.19 14.87 -12.54
C ILE A 90 -13.51 16.24 -12.70
N HIS A 91 -12.35 16.44 -12.10
CA HIS A 91 -11.64 17.74 -12.06
C HIS A 91 -10.42 17.86 -12.98
N GLY A 92 -10.06 16.78 -13.68
CA GLY A 92 -8.90 16.69 -14.59
C GLY A 92 -9.15 17.20 -16.00
#